data_AF-A0A961W6J2-F1
#
_entry.id   AF-A0A961W6J2-F1
#
_cell.length_a   1.000
_cell.length_b   1.000
_cell.length_c   1.000
_cell.angle_alpha   90.00
_cell.angle_beta   90.00
_cell.angle_gamma   90.00
#
_symmetry.space_group_name_H-M   'P 1'
#
loop_
_entity.id
_entity.type
_entity.pdbx_description
1 polymer ?
#
loop_
_entity_poly.entity_id
_entity_poly.type
_entity_poly.pdbx_seq_one_letter_code
_entity_poly.pdbx_strand_id
1 'polypeptide(L)'
;YGSQLSIEETRRIAPYQNATGLQVTSAVLAGMVWALENPTAGIVEADEMDFRRCLEIQRPYLGPVKGYYTDWTPLSGRPGLFPEKLDLENPWSFRNVLVR
;
A
#
# COMPACT_ATOMS: atom_id res chain seq x y z
N TYR A 1 6.09 2.70 -2.42
CA TYR A 1 6.40 1.33 -2.87
C TYR A 1 5.11 0.54 -2.81
N GLY A 2 4.74 -0.19 -3.86
CA GLY A 2 3.46 -0.90 -3.86
C GLY A 2 3.14 -1.67 -5.14
N SER A 3 2.01 -2.36 -5.11
CA SER A 3 1.43 -3.15 -6.21
C SER A 3 0.80 -2.25 -7.28
N GLN A 4 0.94 -2.64 -8.54
CA GLN A 4 0.24 -2.08 -9.71
C GLN A 4 -0.60 -3.18 -10.40
N LEU A 5 -1.25 -4.04 -9.61
CA LEU A 5 -2.05 -5.16 -10.11
C LEU A 5 -3.17 -4.67 -11.04
N SER A 6 -3.22 -5.20 -12.26
CA SER A 6 -4.28 -4.90 -13.22
C SER A 6 -5.46 -5.86 -13.10
N ILE A 7 -6.62 -5.47 -13.64
CA ILE A 7 -7.79 -6.33 -13.70
C ILE A 7 -7.60 -7.50 -14.68
N GLU A 8 -6.87 -7.30 -15.78
CA GLU A 8 -6.52 -8.33 -16.74
C GLU A 8 -5.64 -9.41 -16.11
N GLU A 9 -4.63 -8.98 -15.34
CA GLU A 9 -3.78 -9.92 -14.60
C GLU A 9 -4.58 -10.68 -13.56
N THR A 10 -5.39 -9.98 -12.77
CA THR A 10 -6.27 -10.59 -11.75
C THR A 10 -7.14 -11.70 -12.34
N ARG A 11 -7.82 -11.43 -13.46
CA ARG A 11 -8.69 -12.41 -14.14
C ARG A 11 -7.96 -13.67 -14.61
N ARG A 12 -6.65 -13.58 -14.88
CA ARG A 12 -5.84 -14.74 -15.28
C ARG A 12 -5.43 -15.62 -14.09
N ILE A 13 -5.26 -15.03 -12.91
CA ILE A 13 -4.61 -15.71 -11.78
C ILE A 13 -5.55 -16.07 -10.63
N ALA A 14 -6.70 -15.40 -10.50
CA ALA A 14 -7.68 -15.72 -9.46
C ALA A 14 -9.12 -15.40 -9.92
N PRO A 15 -10.08 -16.34 -9.79
CA PRO A 15 -11.45 -16.12 -10.23
C PRO A 15 -12.26 -15.29 -9.22
N TYR A 16 -13.44 -14.83 -9.66
CA TYR A 16 -14.50 -14.24 -8.83
C TYR A 16 -14.16 -12.96 -8.06
N GLN A 17 -13.15 -12.21 -8.50
CA GLN A 17 -12.77 -10.95 -7.87
C GLN A 17 -12.15 -9.97 -8.87
N ASN A 18 -12.17 -8.69 -8.51
CA ASN A 18 -11.44 -7.64 -9.23
C ASN A 18 -10.05 -7.42 -8.59
N ALA A 19 -9.25 -6.51 -9.15
CA ALA A 19 -7.88 -6.25 -8.66
C ALA A 19 -7.85 -5.81 -7.19
N THR A 20 -8.78 -4.95 -6.79
CA THR A 20 -8.91 -4.53 -5.39
C THR A 20 -9.20 -5.71 -4.47
N GLY A 21 -10.12 -6.60 -4.88
CA GLY A 21 -10.43 -7.83 -4.14
C GLY A 21 -9.22 -8.74 -4.01
N LEU A 22 -8.47 -8.97 -5.09
CA LEU A 22 -7.30 -9.86 -5.06
C LEU A 22 -6.17 -9.34 -4.18
N GLN A 23 -5.96 -8.03 -4.10
CA GLN A 23 -5.00 -7.46 -3.15
C GLN A 23 -5.35 -7.79 -1.69
N VAL A 24 -6.64 -7.80 -1.35
CA VAL A 24 -7.13 -8.11 0.01
C VAL A 24 -7.12 -9.62 0.28
N THR A 25 -7.67 -10.44 -0.61
CA THR A 25 -7.77 -11.89 -0.37
C THR A 25 -6.40 -12.56 -0.32
N SER A 26 -5.44 -12.10 -1.11
CA SER A 26 -4.05 -12.56 -1.04
C SER A 26 -3.35 -12.16 0.28
N ALA A 27 -3.69 -10.99 0.84
CA ALA A 27 -3.19 -10.59 2.17
C ALA A 27 -3.75 -11.51 3.27
N VAL A 28 -5.04 -11.84 3.19
CA VAL A 28 -5.68 -12.80 4.10
C VAL A 28 -5.02 -14.17 3.98
N LEU A 29 -4.77 -14.66 2.76
CA LEU A 29 -4.05 -15.92 2.52
C LEU A 29 -2.67 -15.92 3.19
N ALA A 30 -1.89 -14.86 2.99
CA ALA A 30 -0.57 -14.72 3.63
C ALA A 30 -0.68 -14.71 5.17
N GLY A 31 -1.66 -13.99 5.72
CA GLY A 31 -1.92 -13.97 7.16
C GLY A 31 -2.32 -15.34 7.72
N MET A 32 -3.14 -16.10 7.00
CA MET A 32 -3.51 -17.46 7.40
C MET A 32 -2.31 -18.41 7.40
N VAL A 33 -1.44 -18.34 6.37
CA VAL A 33 -0.20 -19.13 6.33
C VAL A 33 0.70 -18.75 7.51
N TRP A 34 0.92 -17.45 7.74
CA TRP A 34 1.75 -17.00 8.85
C TRP A 34 1.19 -17.43 10.21
N ALA A 35 -0.14 -17.37 10.40
CA ALA A 35 -0.78 -17.81 11.65
C ALA A 35 -0.62 -19.33 11.88
N LEU A 36 -0.68 -20.14 10.82
CA LEU A 36 -0.41 -21.58 10.91
C LEU A 36 1.06 -21.89 11.24
N GLU A 37 1.98 -21.07 10.74
CA GLU A 37 3.42 -21.17 11.03
C GLU A 37 3.77 -20.65 12.44
N ASN A 38 2.97 -19.74 13.00
CA ASN A 38 3.19 -19.08 14.28
C ASN A 38 1.95 -19.18 15.21
N PRO A 39 1.49 -20.40 15.55
CA PRO A 39 0.17 -20.61 16.16
C PRO A 39 0.05 -20.11 17.61
N THR A 40 1.17 -19.81 18.27
CA THR A 40 1.21 -19.37 19.68
C THR A 40 1.61 -17.91 19.84
N ALA A 41 1.57 -17.11 18.77
CA ALA A 41 1.96 -15.70 18.80
C ALA A 41 0.99 -14.77 19.55
N GLY A 42 -0.20 -15.26 19.92
CA GLY A 42 -1.23 -14.45 20.59
C GLY A 42 -2.03 -13.58 19.62
N ILE A 43 -2.59 -12.49 20.13
CA ILE A 43 -3.27 -11.47 19.30
C ILE A 43 -2.18 -10.57 18.73
N VAL A 44 -2.12 -10.45 17.42
CA VAL A 44 -1.12 -9.66 16.70
C VAL A 44 -1.75 -8.81 15.60
N GLU A 45 -1.08 -7.72 15.24
CA GLU A 45 -1.35 -6.91 14.05
C GLU A 45 -0.37 -7.22 12.91
N ALA A 46 -0.65 -6.71 11.70
CA ALA A 46 0.19 -6.96 10.53
C ALA A 46 1.63 -6.46 10.70
N ASP A 47 1.82 -5.39 11.49
CA ASP A 47 3.13 -4.81 11.80
C ASP A 47 4.02 -5.72 12.68
N GLU A 48 3.42 -6.69 13.36
CA GLU A 48 4.10 -7.65 14.24
C GLU A 48 4.44 -8.98 13.53
N MET A 49 3.94 -9.17 12.30
CA MET A 49 4.17 -10.37 11.50
C MET A 49 5.49 -10.28 10.72
N ASP A 50 6.06 -11.44 10.36
CA ASP A 50 7.22 -11.46 9.45
C ASP A 50 6.79 -11.02 8.05
N PHE A 51 7.02 -9.73 7.75
CA PHE A 51 6.65 -9.13 6.48
C PHE A 51 7.28 -9.82 5.27
N ARG A 52 8.48 -10.43 5.41
CA ARG A 52 9.13 -11.14 4.30
C ARG A 52 8.38 -12.41 3.97
N ARG A 53 7.98 -13.18 5.00
CA ARG A 53 7.20 -14.40 4.83
C ARG A 53 5.81 -14.10 4.28
N CYS A 54 5.14 -13.10 4.82
CA CYS A 54 3.84 -12.67 4.30
C CYS A 54 3.92 -12.24 2.83
N LEU A 55 4.93 -11.43 2.46
CA LEU A 55 5.12 -11.02 1.07
C LEU A 55 5.54 -12.18 0.17
N GLU A 56 6.32 -13.15 0.64
CA GLU A 56 6.66 -14.34 -0.14
C GLU A 56 5.39 -15.07 -0.63
N ILE A 57 4.40 -15.21 0.26
CA ILE A 57 3.10 -15.82 -0.06
C ILE A 57 2.23 -14.91 -0.92
N GLN A 58 2.19 -13.62 -0.62
CA GLN A 58 1.28 -12.68 -1.28
C GLN A 58 1.74 -12.27 -2.69
N ARG A 59 3.06 -12.18 -2.92
CA ARG A 59 3.66 -11.56 -4.12
C ARG A 59 3.22 -12.15 -5.46
N PRO A 60 2.93 -13.47 -5.61
CA PRO A 60 2.34 -14.01 -6.83
C PRO A 60 1.01 -13.36 -7.25
N TYR A 61 0.31 -12.70 -6.33
CA TYR A 61 -1.01 -12.10 -6.55
C TYR A 61 -1.00 -10.57 -6.63
N LEU A 62 0.17 -9.93 -6.59
CA LEU A 62 0.29 -8.47 -6.52
C LEU A 62 0.66 -7.82 -7.87
N GLY A 63 0.82 -8.59 -8.93
CA GLY A 63 1.34 -8.08 -10.20
C GLY A 63 2.68 -7.36 -10.01
N PRO A 64 2.96 -6.27 -10.75
CA PRO A 64 4.19 -5.51 -10.58
C PRO A 64 4.23 -4.82 -9.21
N VAL A 65 5.22 -5.17 -8.38
CA VAL A 65 5.49 -4.47 -7.11
C VAL A 65 6.75 -3.60 -7.29
N LYS A 66 6.60 -2.29 -7.23
CA LYS A 66 7.65 -1.34 -7.62
C LYS A 66 7.84 -0.20 -6.62
N GLY A 67 9.07 0.32 -6.58
CA GLY A 67 9.45 1.55 -5.89
C GLY A 67 9.77 2.64 -6.91
N TYR A 68 9.26 3.84 -6.66
CA TYR A 68 9.53 5.02 -7.47
C TYR A 68 9.84 6.17 -6.52
N TYR A 69 10.97 6.84 -6.73
CA TYR A 69 11.25 8.13 -6.09
C TYR A 69 10.61 9.26 -6.91
N THR A 70 10.30 10.36 -6.25
CA THR A 70 9.76 11.56 -6.89
C THR A 70 10.19 12.79 -6.09
N ASP A 71 10.44 13.89 -6.81
CA ASP A 71 10.70 15.21 -6.20
C ASP A 71 9.39 15.96 -5.87
N TRP A 72 8.23 15.35 -6.14
CA TRP A 72 6.94 15.94 -5.82
C TRP A 72 6.81 16.19 -4.31
N THR A 73 6.28 17.35 -3.96
CA THR A 73 5.86 17.68 -2.59
C THR A 73 4.45 18.28 -2.61
N PRO A 74 3.75 18.34 -1.47
CA PRO A 74 2.47 19.04 -1.37
C PRO A 74 2.52 20.53 -1.72
N LEU A 75 3.73 21.12 -1.80
CA LEU A 75 3.95 22.51 -2.22
C LEU A 75 4.18 22.66 -3.74
N SER A 76 4.32 21.58 -4.50
CA SER A 76 4.55 21.62 -5.94
C SER A 76 3.42 22.38 -6.65
N GLY A 77 3.77 23.50 -7.31
CA GLY A 77 2.82 24.37 -8.01
C GLY A 77 2.02 25.34 -7.12
N ARG A 78 2.43 25.54 -5.86
CA ARG A 78 1.74 26.42 -4.89
C ARG A 78 2.67 27.54 -4.37
N PRO A 79 2.13 28.72 -4.00
CA PRO A 79 0.71 29.08 -4.03
C PRO A 79 0.20 29.35 -5.45
N GLY A 80 -1.11 29.17 -5.66
CA GLY A 80 -1.77 29.50 -6.92
C GLY A 80 -2.23 30.97 -7.00
N LEU A 81 -3.42 31.18 -7.55
CA LEU A 81 -4.02 32.53 -7.71
C LEU A 81 -4.63 33.09 -6.43
N PHE A 82 -4.92 32.24 -5.44
CA PHE A 82 -5.53 32.62 -4.18
C PHE A 82 -4.53 32.47 -3.03
N PRO A 83 -4.59 33.34 -2.00
CA PRO A 83 -3.74 33.21 -0.83
C PRO A 83 -3.94 31.88 -0.11
N GLU A 84 -2.85 31.19 0.18
CA GLU A 84 -2.84 29.92 0.91
C GLU A 84 -2.01 30.02 2.19
N LYS A 85 -2.49 29.37 3.24
CA LYS A 85 -1.80 29.28 4.53
C LYS A 85 -0.82 28.11 4.52
N LEU A 86 0.33 28.28 3.87
CA LEU A 86 1.36 27.25 3.68
C LEU A 86 2.45 27.30 4.76
N ASP A 87 3.10 26.16 4.95
CA ASP A 87 4.35 26.00 5.70
C ASP A 87 5.49 25.75 4.70
N LEU A 88 6.28 26.79 4.41
CA LEU A 88 7.33 26.74 3.37
C LEU A 88 8.64 26.11 3.87
N GLU A 89 8.85 26.04 5.18
CA GLU A 89 10.04 25.45 5.79
C GLU A 89 9.94 23.92 5.85
N ASN A 90 8.72 23.39 5.94
CA ASN A 90 8.45 21.96 5.91
C ASN A 90 7.40 21.60 4.85
N PRO A 91 7.83 21.22 3.62
CA PRO A 91 6.92 20.87 2.53
C PRO A 91 5.92 19.77 2.87
N TRP A 92 6.29 18.83 3.76
CA TRP A 92 5.47 17.67 4.15
C TRP A 92 4.60 17.90 5.38
N SER A 93 4.57 19.12 5.91
CA SER A 93 3.66 19.52 6.97
C SER A 93 2.20 19.16 6.60
N PHE A 94 1.46 18.56 7.52
CA PHE A 94 0.05 18.18 7.29
C PHE A 94 -0.81 19.40 6.86
N ARG A 95 -0.40 20.60 7.28
CA ARG A 95 -0.99 21.87 6.84
C ARG A 95 -0.99 22.04 5.32
N ASN A 96 0.06 21.57 4.64
CA ASN A 96 0.18 21.65 3.19
C ASN A 96 -0.59 20.51 2.49
N VAL A 97 -0.70 19.33 3.11
CA VAL A 97 -1.39 18.17 2.51
C VAL A 97 -2.91 18.33 2.56
N LEU A 98 -3.44 18.79 3.70
CA LEU A 98 -4.88 18.93 3.88
C LEU A 98 -5.44 20.03 2.97
N VAL A 99 -6.31 19.65 2.05
CA VAL A 99 -7.12 20.60 1.26
C VAL A 99 -8.14 21.24 2.20
N ARG A 100 -8.19 22.58 2.23
CA ARG A 100 -9.01 23.39 3.14
C ARG A 100 -9.88 24.37 2.38
#